data_AF-A0A511X7I2-F1
#
_entry.id   AF-A0A511X7I2-F1
#
_cell.length_a   1.000
_cell.length_b   1.000
_cell.length_c   1.000
_cell.angle_alpha   90.00
_cell.angle_beta   90.00
_cell.angle_gamma   90.00
#
_symmetry.space_group_name_H-M   'P 1'
#
loop_
_entity.id
_entity.type
_entity.pdbx_description
1 polymer ?
#
loop_
_entity_poly.entity_id
_entity_poly.type
_entity_poly.pdbx_seq_one_letter_code
_entity_poly.pdbx_strand_id
1 'polypeptide(L)'
;MLAAAQARAMIAADAVKTAEQNLLNEREAAMDFSADDHVVEAYSRWLPVGRAALERARGLEQDVAMEVEASRTRLTLARAAFEAVEKLMDIRRQEEEAVSRRKEQNALDDIAGRVRSASEAEPE
;
A
#
# COMPACT_ATOMS: atom_id res chain seq x y z
N MET A 1 -1.01 2.56 -8.42
CA MET A 1 -2.22 1.82 -8.01
C MET A 1 -2.84 2.38 -6.72
N LEU A 2 -2.10 2.48 -5.61
CA LEU A 2 -2.65 3.04 -4.35
C LEU A 2 -3.15 4.49 -4.49
N ALA A 3 -2.37 5.37 -5.14
CA ALA A 3 -2.78 6.76 -5.36
C ALA A 3 -4.08 6.88 -6.17
N ALA A 4 -4.28 6.04 -7.18
CA ALA A 4 -5.52 6.00 -7.96
C ALA A 4 -6.71 5.49 -7.12
N ALA A 5 -6.49 4.48 -6.26
CA ALA A 5 -7.51 4.00 -5.33
C ALA A 5 -7.88 5.08 -4.28
N GLN A 6 -6.91 5.84 -3.78
CA GLN A 6 -7.17 6.97 -2.88
C GLN A 6 -7.93 8.11 -3.56
N ALA A 7 -7.61 8.43 -4.82
CA ALA A 7 -8.36 9.41 -5.58
C ALA A 7 -9.82 8.98 -5.76
N ARG A 8 -10.07 7.70 -6.08
CA ARG A 8 -11.43 7.14 -6.11
C ARG A 8 -12.12 7.22 -4.76
N ALA A 9 -11.41 6.96 -3.66
CA ALA A 9 -11.99 7.02 -2.32
C ALA A 9 -12.46 8.44 -1.98
N MET A 10 -11.69 9.45 -2.37
CA MET A 10 -12.07 10.84 -2.18
C MET A 10 -13.31 11.22 -3.00
N ILE A 11 -13.42 10.74 -4.24
CA ILE A 11 -14.61 10.95 -5.09
C ILE A 11 -15.83 10.25 -4.47
N ALA A 12 -15.68 9.02 -3.97
CA ALA A 12 -16.78 8.28 -3.36
C ALA A 12 -17.29 8.96 -2.07
N ALA A 13 -16.38 9.43 -1.21
CA ALA A 13 -16.73 10.20 -0.02
C ALA A 13 -17.46 11.52 -0.36
N ASP A 14 -17.02 12.21 -1.42
CA ASP A 14 -17.69 13.43 -1.89
C ASP A 14 -19.08 13.13 -2.47
N ALA A 15 -19.27 11.98 -3.11
CA ALA A 15 -20.58 11.53 -3.59
C ALA A 15 -21.56 11.26 -2.43
N VAL A 16 -21.08 10.66 -1.32
CA VAL A 16 -21.89 10.48 -0.09
C VAL A 16 -22.29 11.83 0.47
N LYS A 17 -21.31 12.73 0.68
CA LYS A 17 -21.56 14.09 1.17
C LYS A 17 -22.58 14.83 0.30
N THR A 18 -22.43 14.75 -1.02
CA THR A 18 -23.36 15.37 -1.98
C THR A 18 -24.76 14.79 -1.86
N ALA A 19 -24.89 13.46 -1.75
CA ALA A 19 -26.19 12.81 -1.58
C ALA A 19 -26.87 13.18 -0.26
N GLU A 20 -26.11 13.27 0.84
CA GLU A 20 -26.61 13.72 2.13
C GLU A 20 -27.06 15.18 2.09
N GLN A 21 -26.26 16.05 1.46
CA GLN A 21 -26.64 17.46 1.29
C GLN A 21 -27.92 17.61 0.48
N ASN A 22 -28.09 16.84 -0.59
CA ASN A 22 -29.32 16.87 -1.38
C ASN A 22 -30.54 16.43 -0.55
N LEU A 23 -30.41 15.38 0.27
CA LEU A 23 -31.48 14.97 1.19
C LEU A 23 -31.84 16.05 2.20
N LEU A 24 -30.85 16.78 2.72
CA LEU A 24 -31.09 17.90 3.63
C LEU A 24 -31.79 19.06 2.92
N ASN A 25 -31.31 19.47 1.75
CA ASN A 25 -31.89 20.57 0.97
C ASN A 25 -33.37 20.30 0.63
N GLU A 26 -33.67 19.11 0.12
CA GLU A 26 -35.03 18.73 -0.27
C GLU A 26 -35.96 18.62 0.95
N ARG A 27 -35.43 18.14 2.08
CA ARG A 27 -36.17 18.12 3.35
C ARG A 27 -36.47 19.55 3.84
N GLU A 28 -35.48 20.45 3.78
CA GLU A 28 -35.66 21.84 4.20
C GLU A 28 -36.70 22.54 3.35
N ALA A 29 -36.68 22.34 2.03
CA ALA A 29 -37.69 22.88 1.11
C ALA A 29 -39.11 22.38 1.46
N ALA A 30 -39.26 21.11 1.83
CA ALA A 30 -40.55 20.54 2.22
C ALA A 30 -41.01 20.92 3.64
N MET A 31 -40.09 21.38 4.50
CA MET A 31 -40.39 21.81 5.88
C MET A 31 -40.56 23.33 6.01
N ASP A 32 -40.34 24.09 4.95
CA ASP A 32 -40.56 25.53 4.96
C ASP A 32 -42.05 25.84 5.20
N PHE A 33 -42.33 26.77 6.11
CA PHE A 33 -43.69 27.23 6.41
C PHE A 33 -44.36 27.93 5.22
N SER A 34 -43.58 28.36 4.22
CA SER A 34 -44.09 28.92 2.98
C SER A 34 -44.39 27.88 1.89
N ALA A 35 -44.00 26.61 2.11
CA ALA A 35 -44.21 25.53 1.15
C ALA A 35 -45.69 25.19 1.02
N ASP A 36 -46.13 24.97 -0.22
CA ASP A 36 -47.48 24.48 -0.50
C ASP A 36 -47.53 22.94 -0.43
N ASP A 37 -48.76 22.39 -0.46
CA ASP A 37 -48.99 20.93 -0.45
C ASP A 37 -48.31 20.23 -1.63
N HIS A 38 -48.13 20.92 -2.76
CA HIS A 38 -47.49 20.35 -3.94
C HIS A 38 -45.99 20.11 -3.72
N VAL A 39 -45.30 21.01 -3.00
CA VAL A 39 -43.89 20.82 -2.61
C VAL A 39 -43.74 19.61 -1.68
N VAL A 40 -44.64 19.46 -0.71
CA VAL A 40 -44.61 18.31 0.23
C VAL A 40 -44.88 17.00 -0.51
N GLU A 41 -45.85 16.98 -1.42
CA GLU A 41 -46.11 15.81 -2.27
C GLU A 41 -44.91 15.47 -3.16
N ALA A 42 -44.29 16.48 -3.79
CA ALA A 42 -43.11 16.30 -4.61
C ALA A 42 -41.95 15.68 -3.80
N TYR A 43 -41.71 16.18 -2.59
CA TYR A 43 -40.72 15.61 -1.68
C TYR A 43 -41.05 14.16 -1.30
N SER A 44 -42.32 13.84 -1.00
CA SER A 44 -42.72 12.48 -0.66
C SER A 44 -42.46 11.47 -1.79
N ARG A 45 -42.67 11.89 -3.04
CA ARG A 45 -42.40 11.09 -4.25
C ARG A 45 -40.91 10.97 -4.53
N TRP A 46 -40.14 12.01 -4.24
CA TRP A 46 -38.69 12.03 -4.44
C TRP A 46 -37.91 11.26 -3.37
N LEU A 47 -38.38 11.24 -2.12
CA LEU A 47 -37.64 10.69 -0.97
C LEU A 47 -37.13 9.24 -1.17
N PRO A 48 -37.88 8.29 -1.75
CA PRO A 48 -37.36 6.97 -2.05
C PRO A 48 -36.16 6.99 -3.02
N VAL A 49 -36.19 7.88 -4.01
CA VAL A 49 -35.11 8.06 -4.99
C VAL A 49 -33.88 8.67 -4.32
N GLY A 50 -34.06 9.70 -3.48
CA GLY A 50 -32.99 10.32 -2.71
C GLY A 50 -32.31 9.32 -1.76
N ARG A 51 -33.09 8.51 -1.02
CA ARG A 51 -32.55 7.45 -0.16
C ARG A 51 -31.79 6.39 -0.95
N ALA A 52 -32.33 5.94 -2.08
CA ALA A 52 -31.64 4.98 -2.93
C ALA A 52 -30.33 5.55 -3.50
N ALA A 53 -30.26 6.85 -3.79
CA ALA A 53 -29.03 7.50 -4.22
C ALA A 53 -27.98 7.55 -3.10
N LEU A 54 -28.38 7.86 -1.87
CA LEU A 54 -27.50 7.83 -0.70
C LEU A 54 -26.96 6.42 -0.44
N GLU A 55 -27.82 5.40 -0.48
CA GLU A 55 -27.37 4.02 -0.26
C GLU A 55 -26.41 3.53 -1.35
N ARG A 56 -26.63 3.92 -2.62
CA ARG A 56 -25.66 3.64 -3.69
C ARG A 56 -24.32 4.34 -3.44
N ALA A 57 -24.33 5.59 -2.99
CA ALA A 57 -23.11 6.33 -2.70
C ALA A 57 -22.33 5.67 -1.54
N ARG A 58 -23.01 5.23 -0.49
CA ARG A 58 -22.41 4.49 0.63
C ARG A 58 -21.85 3.14 0.21
N GLY A 59 -22.58 2.41 -0.64
CA GLY A 59 -22.08 1.15 -1.22
C GLY A 59 -20.78 1.36 -2.00
N LEU A 60 -20.73 2.40 -2.84
CA LEU A 60 -19.51 2.78 -3.58
C LEU A 60 -18.36 3.17 -2.65
N GLU A 61 -18.63 3.92 -1.58
CA GLU A 61 -17.62 4.27 -0.58
C GLU A 61 -17.03 3.02 0.08
N GLN A 62 -17.88 2.07 0.47
CA GLN A 62 -17.45 0.81 1.07
C GLN A 62 -16.61 -0.03 0.10
N ASP A 63 -17.05 -0.18 -1.15
CA ASP A 63 -16.33 -0.94 -2.17
C ASP A 63 -14.92 -0.35 -2.42
N VAL A 64 -14.85 0.98 -2.54
CA VAL A 64 -13.57 1.66 -2.77
C VAL A 64 -12.66 1.62 -1.53
N ALA A 65 -13.22 1.64 -0.32
CA ALA A 65 -12.44 1.44 0.91
C ALA A 65 -11.75 0.06 0.90
N MET A 66 -12.46 -0.99 0.44
CA MET A 66 -11.86 -2.32 0.27
C MET A 66 -10.75 -2.31 -0.80
N GLU A 67 -10.92 -1.59 -1.91
CA GLU A 67 -9.86 -1.46 -2.93
C GLU A 67 -8.59 -0.78 -2.40
N VAL A 68 -8.75 0.26 -1.56
CA VAL A 68 -7.64 0.96 -0.93
C VAL A 68 -6.87 0.01 -0.02
N GLU A 69 -7.55 -0.74 0.84
CA GLU A 69 -6.90 -1.73 1.70
C GLU A 69 -6.20 -2.82 0.90
N ALA A 70 -6.85 -3.39 -0.12
CA ALA A 70 -6.22 -4.36 -1.00
C ALA A 70 -4.98 -3.79 -1.72
N SER A 71 -4.98 -2.49 -2.05
CA SER A 71 -3.83 -1.81 -2.64
C SER A 71 -2.70 -1.60 -1.63
N ARG A 72 -3.02 -1.29 -0.37
CA ARG A 72 -2.06 -1.17 0.73
C ARG A 72 -1.39 -2.51 1.01
N THR A 73 -2.17 -3.59 1.16
CA THR A 73 -1.64 -4.94 1.38
C THR A 73 -0.67 -5.36 0.28
N ARG A 74 -1.03 -5.13 -0.99
CA ARG A 74 -0.15 -5.43 -2.13
C ARG A 74 1.16 -4.64 -2.08
N LEU A 75 1.11 -3.37 -1.70
CA LEU A 75 2.32 -2.54 -1.56
C LEU A 75 3.22 -3.06 -0.43
N THR A 76 2.64 -3.42 0.71
CA THR A 76 3.38 -3.98 1.85
C THR A 76 4.06 -5.29 1.47
N LEU A 77 3.34 -6.20 0.81
CA LEU A 77 3.91 -7.47 0.34
C LEU A 77 5.04 -7.25 -0.66
N ALA A 78 4.88 -6.32 -1.61
CA ALA A 78 5.93 -6.00 -2.57
C ALA A 78 7.19 -5.45 -1.89
N ARG A 79 7.04 -4.59 -0.88
CA ARG A 79 8.16 -4.07 -0.09
C ARG A 79 8.87 -5.18 0.69
N ALA A 80 8.11 -6.04 1.37
CA ALA A 80 8.67 -7.15 2.12
C ALA A 80 9.43 -8.14 1.21
N ALA A 81 8.88 -8.45 0.04
CA ALA A 81 9.55 -9.30 -0.94
C ALA A 81 10.84 -8.65 -1.47
N PHE A 82 10.81 -7.35 -1.75
CA PHE A 82 11.99 -6.60 -2.18
C PHE A 82 13.10 -6.61 -1.12
N GLU A 83 12.77 -6.28 0.14
CA GLU A 83 13.71 -6.32 1.26
C GLU A 83 14.30 -7.71 1.49
N ALA A 84 13.50 -8.77 1.31
CA ALA A 84 13.99 -10.14 1.41
C ALA A 84 15.02 -10.48 0.33
N VAL A 85 14.77 -10.03 -0.92
CA VAL A 85 15.70 -10.21 -2.03
C VAL A 85 16.99 -9.43 -1.79
N GLU A 86 16.92 -8.17 -1.34
CA GLU A 86 18.11 -7.38 -1.00
C GLU A 86 18.97 -8.07 0.06
N LYS A 87 18.35 -8.58 1.14
CA LYS A 87 19.07 -9.33 2.18
C LYS A 87 19.74 -10.59 1.64
N LEU A 88 19.06 -11.33 0.76
CA LEU A 88 19.65 -12.52 0.14
C LEU A 88 20.85 -12.18 -0.75
N MET A 89 20.78 -11.07 -1.50
CA MET A 89 21.91 -10.58 -2.29
C MET A 89 23.08 -10.15 -1.42
N ASP A 90 22.81 -9.48 -0.30
CA ASP A 90 23.84 -9.08 0.66
C ASP A 90 24.52 -10.28 1.31
N ILE A 91 23.75 -11.28 1.75
CA ILE A 91 24.29 -12.53 2.30
C ILE A 91 25.21 -13.20 1.27
N ARG A 92 24.74 -13.33 0.03
CA ARG A 92 25.52 -13.97 -1.05
C ARG A 92 26.83 -13.22 -1.32
N ARG A 93 26.80 -11.89 -1.33
CA ARG A 93 28.02 -11.07 -1.47
C ARG A 93 28.99 -11.32 -0.31
N GLN A 94 28.49 -11.34 0.92
CA GLN A 94 29.33 -11.61 2.10
C GLN A 94 29.95 -13.02 2.07
N GLU A 95 29.20 -14.02 1.60
CA GLU A 95 29.70 -15.38 1.40
C GLU A 95 30.81 -15.42 0.33
N GLU A 96 30.62 -14.75 -0.80
CA GLU A 96 31.62 -14.65 -1.88
C GLU A 96 32.91 -13.95 -1.40
N GLU A 97 32.78 -12.86 -0.65
CA GLU A 97 33.91 -12.17 -0.02
C GLU A 97 34.63 -13.04 1.02
N ALA A 98 33.88 -13.80 1.83
CA ALA A 98 34.46 -14.72 2.81
C ALA A 98 35.24 -15.86 2.13
N VAL A 99 34.73 -16.38 1.01
CA VAL A 99 35.43 -17.39 0.21
C VAL A 99 36.70 -16.81 -0.42
N SER A 100 36.66 -15.58 -0.96
CA SER A 100 37.86 -14.92 -1.50
C SER A 100 38.92 -14.74 -0.42
N ARG A 101 38.55 -14.18 0.74
CA ARG A 101 39.47 -13.99 1.86
C ARG A 101 40.09 -15.29 2.36
N ARG A 102 39.32 -16.38 2.43
CA ARG A 102 39.87 -17.70 2.80
C ARG A 102 40.88 -18.22 1.76
N LYS A 103 40.62 -18.01 0.47
CA LYS A 103 41.58 -18.40 -0.59
C LYS A 103 42.88 -17.59 -0.50
N GLU A 104 42.76 -16.28 -0.29
CA GLU A 104 43.92 -15.39 -0.08
C GLU A 104 44.73 -15.80 1.14
N GLN A 105 44.06 -16.05 2.28
CA GLN A 105 44.71 -16.50 3.51
C GLN A 105 45.47 -17.82 3.31
N ASN A 106 44.83 -18.83 2.71
CA ASN A 106 45.47 -20.11 2.44
C ASN A 106 46.71 -19.95 1.54
N ALA A 107 46.65 -19.08 0.53
CA ALA A 107 47.78 -18.81 -0.34
C ALA A 107 48.95 -18.14 0.40
N LEU A 108 48.67 -17.21 1.32
CA LEU A 108 49.68 -16.58 2.17
C LEU A 108 50.30 -17.59 3.15
N ASP A 109 49.48 -18.46 3.74
CA ASP A 109 49.94 -19.50 4.66
C ASP A 109 50.84 -20.53 3.94
N ASP A 110 50.50 -20.92 2.72
CA ASP A 110 51.32 -21.80 1.87
C ASP A 110 52.69 -21.18 1.57
N ILE A 111 52.72 -19.87 1.22
CA ILE A 111 53.97 -19.15 0.99
C ILE A 111 54.81 -19.08 2.27
N ALA A 112 54.19 -18.74 3.40
CA ALA A 112 54.87 -18.66 4.69
C ALA A 112 55.42 -20.02 5.14
N GLY A 113 54.67 -21.11 4.89
CA GLY A 113 55.11 -22.48 5.12
C GLY A 113 56.35 -22.83 4.30
N ARG A 114 56.35 -22.51 2.99
CA ARG A 114 57.49 -22.74 2.10
C ARG A 114 58.74 -21.97 2.53
N VAL A 115 58.60 -20.70 2.91
CA VAL A 115 59.72 -19.87 3.38
C VAL A 115 60.33 -20.45 4.67
N ARG A 116 59.50 -20.88 5.63
CA ARG A 116 59.98 -21.54 6.84
C ARG A 116 60.71 -22.86 6.53
N SER A 117 60.15 -23.71 5.69
CA SER A 117 60.80 -24.97 5.32
C SER A 117 62.11 -24.78 4.54
N ALA A 118 62.22 -23.71 3.73
CA ALA A 118 63.47 -23.37 3.04
C ALA A 118 64.52 -22.82 4.01
N SER A 119 64.11 -22.03 5.01
CA SER A 119 64.98 -21.54 6.08
C SER A 119 65.46 -22.64 7.04
N GLU A 120 64.69 -23.72 7.23
CA GLU A 120 65.08 -24.86 8.06
C GLU A 120 65.96 -25.88 7.31
N ALA A 121 65.97 -25.83 5.98
CA ALA A 121 66.78 -26.69 5.12
C ALA A 121 68.24 -26.20 4.93
N GLU A 122 68.59 -25.02 5.45
CA GLU A 122 69.98 -24.55 5.56
C GLU A 122 70.49 -24.64 7.02
N PRO A 123 70.96 -25.82 7.46
CA PRO A 123 72.05 -25.90 8.40
C PRO A 123 73.30 -26.49 7.72
N GLU A 124 74.40 -25.72 7.83
CA GLU A 124 75.79 -25.94 7.35
C GLU A 124 76.16 -25.41 5.96
#